data_AF-H6SFV3-F1
#
_entry.id   AF-H6SFV3-F1
#
_cell.length_a   1.000
_cell.length_b   1.000
_cell.length_c   1.000
_cell.angle_alpha   90.00
_cell.angle_beta   90.00
_cell.angle_gamma   90.00
#
_symmetry.space_group_name_H-M   'P 1'
#
loop_
_entity.id
_entity.type
_entity.pdbx_description
1 polymer ?
#
loop_
_entity_poly.entity_id
_entity_poly.type
_entity_poly.pdbx_seq_one_letter_code
_entity_poly.pdbx_strand_id
1 'polypeptide(L)'
;MTVVDTKNVHIVGDALPNMPWEDKPEGTEGPVWRHSTNPIVPRNPVKGIARIFNSAVIPYEGKFIGVFRAETINGRPHLHMGSSEDGLEWNIEEKRIAFVDENGDPFMPNYAYDPRLVKVEDTYYIIWCTDFYGAALGLAKTDDFKTFVRLENPMLPFNRNGVLFPRKINDNYVMLSRPSDSGHTPFGDIFLSESPDLVYWGKHRHVMSEGGQGWWQSVKIGGGPAPIETSEGWLMFYHGVTGTCNGFVYSMGAVILDLDEPSKVKYRSSNFVLTPEKWSFQHTGGRY
;
A
#
# COMPACT_ATOMS: atom_id res chain seq x y z
N MET A 1 -27.79 0.99 13.51
CA MET A 1 -26.51 0.30 13.74
C MET A 1 -26.75 -1.17 13.52
N THR A 2 -26.25 -1.74 12.43
CA THR A 2 -26.23 -3.19 12.26
C THR A 2 -25.11 -3.71 13.15
N VAL A 3 -25.44 -4.46 14.18
CA VAL A 3 -24.43 -5.12 15.02
C VAL A 3 -23.93 -6.31 14.22
N VAL A 4 -22.68 -6.23 13.74
CA VAL A 4 -21.99 -7.38 13.14
C VAL A 4 -21.63 -8.33 14.27
N ASP A 5 -22.04 -9.59 14.18
CA ASP A 5 -21.61 -10.62 15.14
C ASP A 5 -20.14 -10.97 14.88
N THR A 6 -19.25 -10.39 15.67
CA THR A 6 -17.80 -10.57 15.50
C THR A 6 -17.32 -11.99 15.80
N LYS A 7 -18.16 -12.87 16.35
CA LYS A 7 -17.76 -14.25 16.70
C LYS A 7 -17.56 -15.16 15.48
N ASN A 8 -18.02 -14.77 14.29
CA ASN A 8 -17.97 -15.58 13.07
C ASN A 8 -17.24 -14.89 11.90
N VAL A 9 -16.37 -13.91 12.18
CA VAL A 9 -15.54 -13.28 11.14
C VAL A 9 -14.35 -14.19 10.85
N HIS A 10 -14.19 -14.60 9.59
CA HIS A 10 -13.08 -15.41 9.13
C HIS A 10 -12.28 -14.64 8.08
N ILE A 11 -10.94 -14.64 8.21
CA ILE A 11 -10.02 -14.10 7.21
C ILE A 11 -9.71 -15.21 6.21
N VAL A 12 -9.80 -14.91 4.91
CA VAL A 12 -9.41 -15.84 3.86
C VAL A 12 -7.94 -15.60 3.53
N GLY A 13 -7.11 -16.59 3.84
CA GLY A 13 -5.67 -16.55 3.61
C GLY A 13 -4.95 -17.69 4.33
N ASP A 14 -3.66 -17.82 4.07
CA ASP A 14 -2.83 -18.85 4.68
C ASP A 14 -2.51 -18.51 6.15
N ALA A 15 -2.36 -19.55 6.97
CA ALA A 15 -1.88 -19.39 8.33
C ALA A 15 -0.43 -18.90 8.33
N LEU A 16 -0.16 -17.86 9.12
CA LEU A 16 1.18 -17.28 9.28
C LEU A 16 1.61 -17.35 10.75
N PRO A 17 2.04 -18.53 11.25
CA PRO A 17 2.34 -18.73 12.67
C PRO A 17 3.53 -17.91 13.17
N ASN A 18 4.39 -17.42 12.26
CA ASN A 18 5.54 -16.57 12.55
C ASN A 18 5.27 -15.08 12.26
N MET A 19 4.00 -14.65 12.20
CA MET A 19 3.64 -13.24 12.00
C MET A 19 4.31 -12.35 13.08
N PRO A 20 4.97 -11.24 12.71
CA PRO A 20 5.50 -10.31 13.70
C PRO A 20 4.37 -9.77 14.57
N TRP A 21 4.45 -10.00 15.88
CA TRP A 21 3.37 -9.75 16.82
C TRP A 21 3.88 -9.25 18.17
N GLU A 22 3.14 -8.32 18.75
CA GLU A 22 3.29 -7.87 20.13
C GLU A 22 1.89 -7.75 20.72
N ASP A 23 1.65 -8.34 21.89
CA ASP A 23 0.33 -8.27 22.52
C ASP A 23 -0.06 -6.83 22.87
N LYS A 24 -1.37 -6.57 22.79
CA LYS A 24 -1.91 -5.24 23.05
C LYS A 24 -1.55 -4.76 24.46
N PRO A 25 -0.83 -3.64 24.61
CA PRO A 25 -0.50 -3.10 25.93
C PRO A 25 -1.76 -2.76 26.73
N GLU A 26 -1.75 -3.08 28.02
CA GLU A 26 -2.86 -2.79 28.93
C GLU A 26 -3.23 -1.30 28.89
N GLY A 27 -4.53 -1.00 28.88
CA GLY A 27 -5.04 0.37 28.82
C GLY A 27 -5.00 1.03 27.44
N THR A 28 -4.53 0.34 26.38
CA THR A 28 -4.58 0.90 25.02
C THR A 28 -6.01 0.96 24.49
N GLU A 29 -6.46 2.14 24.06
CA GLU A 29 -7.75 2.34 23.40
C GLU A 29 -7.65 2.06 21.89
N GLY A 30 -8.76 1.61 21.28
CA GLY A 30 -8.84 1.36 19.85
C GLY A 30 -8.35 -0.03 19.39
N PRO A 31 -8.49 -0.32 18.07
CA PRO A 31 -8.24 -1.66 17.52
C PRO A 31 -6.79 -1.90 17.08
N VAL A 32 -5.95 -0.86 17.01
CA VAL A 32 -4.55 -0.94 16.54
C VAL A 32 -3.63 -0.30 17.57
N TRP A 33 -2.48 -0.91 17.84
CA TRP A 33 -1.41 -0.36 18.68
C TRP A 33 -0.08 -0.37 17.93
N ARG A 34 0.86 0.46 18.39
CA ARG A 34 2.20 0.55 17.79
C ARG A 34 3.12 -0.45 18.46
N HIS A 35 3.93 -1.14 17.66
CA HIS A 35 5.04 -1.95 18.16
C HIS A 35 5.97 -1.11 19.05
N SER A 36 6.38 -1.64 20.20
CA SER A 36 7.19 -0.94 21.20
C SER A 36 8.58 -0.54 20.70
N THR A 37 9.14 -1.29 19.75
CA THR A 37 10.49 -1.06 19.19
C THR A 37 10.51 -0.14 17.95
N ASN A 38 9.39 0.52 17.61
CA ASN A 38 9.35 1.44 16.48
C ASN A 38 10.42 2.56 16.57
N PRO A 39 11.01 3.00 15.44
CA PRO A 39 10.86 2.45 14.09
C PRO A 39 11.71 1.21 13.84
N ILE A 40 11.19 0.23 13.10
CA ILE A 40 11.89 -1.03 12.82
C ILE A 40 12.99 -0.92 11.73
N VAL A 41 12.90 0.07 10.83
CA VAL A 41 13.99 0.41 9.90
C VAL A 41 14.50 1.80 10.27
N PRO A 42 15.78 1.95 10.66
CA PRO A 42 16.34 3.24 11.03
C PRO A 42 16.60 4.14 9.81
N ARG A 43 16.92 5.40 10.07
CA ARG A 43 17.48 6.28 9.04
C ARG A 43 18.87 5.82 8.63
N ASN A 44 19.25 6.15 7.40
CA ASN A 44 20.52 5.73 6.80
C ASN A 44 20.79 4.21 6.92
N PRO A 45 19.82 3.35 6.57
CA PRO A 45 19.90 1.92 6.88
C PRO A 45 20.99 1.20 6.07
N VAL A 46 21.31 1.72 4.88
CA VAL A 46 22.32 1.17 3.98
C VAL A 46 23.05 2.34 3.30
N LYS A 47 24.29 2.12 2.86
CA LYS A 47 25.09 3.11 2.13
C LYS A 47 24.29 3.71 0.97
N GLY A 48 24.32 5.04 0.86
CA GLY A 48 23.66 5.78 -0.22
C GLY A 48 22.14 5.95 -0.06
N ILE A 49 21.52 5.28 0.91
CA ILE A 49 20.09 5.43 1.24
C ILE A 49 19.97 6.34 2.46
N ALA A 50 19.19 7.42 2.35
CA ALA A 50 18.95 8.34 3.46
C ALA A 50 17.77 7.90 4.33
N ARG A 51 16.69 7.42 3.71
CA ARG A 51 15.43 7.08 4.38
C ARG A 51 14.72 5.92 3.69
N ILE A 52 14.09 5.06 4.48
CA ILE A 52 13.16 4.04 4.03
C ILE A 52 11.83 4.23 4.76
N PHE A 53 10.74 4.19 4.01
CA PHE A 53 9.36 4.28 4.48
C PHE A 53 8.44 3.79 3.36
N ASN A 54 7.15 3.62 3.62
CA ASN A 54 6.17 3.11 2.64
C ASN A 54 6.63 1.81 1.97
N SER A 55 6.86 0.79 2.79
CA SER A 55 7.33 -0.53 2.36
C SER A 55 6.17 -1.47 2.08
N ALA A 56 6.37 -2.41 1.17
CA ALA A 56 5.44 -3.51 0.91
C ALA A 56 6.11 -4.83 1.30
N VAL A 57 5.41 -5.67 2.08
CA VAL A 57 5.95 -6.90 2.66
C VAL A 57 4.98 -8.04 2.47
N ILE A 58 5.50 -9.25 2.21
CA ILE A 58 4.73 -10.48 2.12
C ILE A 58 5.51 -11.65 2.75
N PRO A 59 4.84 -12.67 3.33
CA PRO A 59 5.47 -13.93 3.65
C PRO A 59 6.03 -14.63 2.39
N TYR A 60 7.23 -15.18 2.49
CA TYR A 60 7.88 -15.87 1.40
C TYR A 60 8.87 -16.91 1.93
N GLU A 61 8.75 -18.16 1.49
CA GLU A 61 9.64 -19.28 1.88
C GLU A 61 9.83 -19.44 3.41
N GLY A 62 8.76 -19.28 4.19
CA GLY A 62 8.79 -19.38 5.66
C GLY A 62 9.42 -18.17 6.36
N LYS A 63 9.74 -17.12 5.61
CA LYS A 63 10.34 -15.85 6.06
C LYS A 63 9.51 -14.69 5.52
N PHE A 64 10.12 -13.51 5.44
CA PHE A 64 9.52 -12.30 4.89
C PHE A 64 10.40 -11.70 3.81
N ILE A 65 9.76 -11.23 2.75
CA ILE A 65 10.39 -10.45 1.69
C ILE A 65 9.61 -9.15 1.50
N GLY A 66 10.31 -8.10 1.07
CA GLY A 66 9.69 -6.81 0.85
C GLY A 66 10.32 -5.98 -0.25
N VAL A 67 9.52 -5.06 -0.75
CA VAL A 67 9.89 -4.00 -1.68
C VAL A 67 9.80 -2.68 -0.94
N PHE A 68 10.93 -1.99 -0.81
CA PHE A 68 11.12 -0.82 0.02
C PHE A 68 11.28 0.41 -0.86
N ARG A 69 10.48 1.46 -0.62
CA ARG A 69 10.83 2.80 -1.11
C ARG A 69 12.04 3.27 -0.33
N ALA A 70 13.17 3.37 -1.01
CA ALA A 70 14.39 3.96 -0.51
C ALA A 70 14.62 5.31 -1.18
N GLU A 71 14.68 6.36 -0.38
CA GLU A 71 15.15 7.65 -0.85
C GLU A 71 16.66 7.74 -0.70
N THR A 72 17.36 7.95 -1.82
CA THR A 72 18.81 8.11 -1.82
C THR A 72 19.24 9.44 -1.22
N ILE A 73 20.53 9.62 -0.95
CA ILE A 73 21.09 10.85 -0.35
C ILE A 73 20.82 12.14 -1.14
N ASN A 74 20.42 12.04 -2.41
CA ASN A 74 19.97 13.17 -3.24
C ASN A 74 18.44 13.38 -3.22
N GLY A 75 17.70 12.65 -2.37
CA GLY A 75 16.25 12.74 -2.23
C GLY A 75 15.43 12.01 -3.29
N ARG A 76 16.04 11.32 -4.26
CA ARG A 76 15.30 10.55 -5.27
C ARG A 76 14.84 9.19 -4.73
N PRO A 77 13.59 8.79 -4.96
CA PRO A 77 13.11 7.48 -4.52
C PRO A 77 13.34 6.40 -5.58
N HIS A 78 13.78 5.23 -5.10
CA HIS A 78 13.90 3.99 -5.85
C HIS A 78 13.33 2.82 -5.05
N LEU A 79 13.08 1.69 -5.71
CA LEU A 79 12.63 0.46 -5.06
C LEU A 79 13.83 -0.46 -4.82
N HIS A 80 13.94 -0.97 -3.60
CA HIS A 80 14.98 -1.89 -3.17
C HIS A 80 14.34 -3.15 -2.59
N MET A 81 14.97 -4.30 -2.79
CA MET A 81 14.54 -5.52 -2.11
C MET A 81 15.04 -5.52 -0.67
N GLY A 82 14.31 -6.25 0.18
CA GLY A 82 14.77 -6.61 1.51
C GLY A 82 14.21 -7.94 1.94
N SER A 83 14.94 -8.63 2.80
CA SER A 83 14.55 -9.91 3.40
C SER A 83 14.63 -9.85 4.91
N SER A 84 13.77 -10.59 5.59
CA SER A 84 13.76 -10.69 7.05
C SER A 84 13.33 -12.07 7.50
N GLU A 85 13.94 -12.60 8.56
CA GLU A 85 13.55 -13.87 9.17
C GLU A 85 12.27 -13.71 10.01
N ASP A 86 12.07 -12.55 10.64
CA ASP A 86 11.04 -12.30 11.65
C ASP A 86 10.05 -11.17 11.27
N GLY A 87 10.30 -10.47 10.17
CA GLY A 87 9.51 -9.34 9.69
C GLY A 87 9.82 -8.01 10.40
N LEU A 88 10.75 -7.99 11.36
CA LEU A 88 11.12 -6.82 12.17
C LEU A 88 12.55 -6.36 11.86
N GLU A 89 13.50 -7.29 11.77
CA GLU A 89 14.89 -7.00 11.41
C GLU A 89 15.12 -7.23 9.91
N TRP A 90 15.47 -6.17 9.19
CA TRP A 90 15.52 -6.18 7.73
C TRP A 90 16.94 -6.07 7.17
N ASN A 91 17.31 -7.02 6.33
CA ASN A 91 18.46 -6.91 5.43
C ASN A 91 18.01 -6.27 4.11
N ILE A 92 18.32 -4.99 3.92
CA ILE A 92 17.94 -4.22 2.71
C ILE A 92 19.10 -4.21 1.71
N GLU A 93 18.80 -4.45 0.44
CA GLU A 93 19.80 -4.42 -0.63
C GLU A 93 20.26 -2.99 -0.96
N GLU A 94 21.57 -2.79 -1.12
CA GLU A 94 22.15 -1.51 -1.53
C GLU A 94 21.74 -1.13 -2.97
N LYS A 95 21.56 -2.13 -3.84
CA LYS A 95 21.16 -1.92 -5.23
C LYS A 95 19.63 -1.83 -5.33
N ARG A 96 19.16 -0.89 -6.15
CA ARG A 96 17.76 -0.83 -6.55
C ARG A 96 17.39 -2.02 -7.44
N ILE A 97 16.12 -2.41 -7.41
CA ILE A 97 15.56 -3.43 -8.29
C ILE A 97 15.85 -3.08 -9.76
N ALA A 98 16.37 -4.06 -10.50
CA ALA A 98 16.55 -3.98 -11.94
C ALA A 98 15.29 -4.52 -12.64
N PHE A 99 14.54 -3.65 -13.30
CA PHE A 99 13.38 -4.02 -14.09
C PHE A 99 13.76 -4.29 -15.54
N VAL A 100 13.19 -5.34 -16.10
CA VAL A 100 13.28 -5.71 -17.52
C VAL A 100 11.89 -5.71 -18.15
N ASP A 101 11.79 -5.59 -19.46
CA ASP A 101 10.54 -5.85 -20.19
C ASP A 101 10.34 -7.36 -20.43
N GLU A 102 9.31 -7.73 -21.20
CA GLU A 102 9.01 -9.12 -21.52
C GLU A 102 10.09 -9.81 -22.38
N ASN A 103 10.93 -9.05 -23.09
CA ASN A 103 12.05 -9.56 -23.88
C ASN A 103 13.34 -9.68 -23.05
N GLY A 104 13.34 -9.20 -21.82
CA GLY A 104 14.52 -9.15 -20.95
C GLY A 104 15.38 -7.91 -21.11
N ASP A 105 14.93 -6.93 -21.91
CA ASP A 105 15.66 -5.67 -22.11
C ASP A 105 15.44 -4.73 -20.91
N PRO A 106 16.43 -3.91 -20.51
CA PRO A 106 16.27 -3.02 -19.36
C PRO A 106 15.10 -2.03 -19.53
N PHE A 107 14.12 -2.09 -18.63
CA PHE A 107 12.95 -1.20 -18.62
C PHE A 107 12.81 -0.41 -17.30
N MET A 108 13.88 0.29 -16.96
CA MET A 108 14.00 0.98 -15.68
C MET A 108 13.08 2.21 -15.56
N PRO A 109 12.38 2.40 -14.42
CA PRO A 109 11.68 3.64 -14.14
C PRO A 109 12.66 4.78 -13.79
N ASN A 110 12.30 6.02 -14.16
CA ASN A 110 13.08 7.22 -13.81
C ASN A 110 13.16 7.41 -12.28
N TYR A 111 12.04 7.23 -11.59
CA TYR A 111 11.94 7.13 -10.15
C TYR A 111 10.81 6.16 -9.80
N ALA A 112 10.84 5.62 -8.58
CA ALA A 112 9.83 4.67 -8.15
C ALA A 112 9.63 4.77 -6.63
N TYR A 113 8.40 4.94 -6.18
CA TYR A 113 8.05 5.08 -4.76
C TYR A 113 6.68 4.48 -4.45
N ASP A 114 6.40 4.33 -3.16
CA ASP A 114 5.11 3.85 -2.65
C ASP A 114 4.70 2.47 -3.20
N PRO A 115 5.58 1.45 -3.14
CA PRO A 115 5.28 0.10 -3.59
C PRO A 115 4.11 -0.51 -2.81
N ARG A 116 3.32 -1.33 -3.50
CA ARG A 116 2.46 -2.37 -2.95
C ARG A 116 2.88 -3.69 -3.60
N LEU A 117 2.89 -4.74 -2.79
CA LEU A 117 3.27 -6.09 -3.18
C LEU A 117 2.13 -7.01 -2.81
N VAL A 118 1.65 -7.79 -3.76
CA VAL A 118 0.53 -8.70 -3.56
C VAL A 118 0.69 -9.91 -4.45
N LYS A 119 0.41 -11.09 -3.90
CA LYS A 119 0.32 -12.32 -4.67
C LYS A 119 -1.10 -12.43 -5.25
N VAL A 120 -1.20 -12.68 -6.55
CA VAL A 120 -2.47 -12.96 -7.22
C VAL A 120 -2.27 -14.27 -7.98
N GLU A 121 -3.04 -15.29 -7.59
CA GLU A 121 -2.81 -16.66 -8.05
C GLU A 121 -1.37 -17.10 -7.69
N ASP A 122 -0.54 -17.51 -8.65
CA ASP A 122 0.83 -17.97 -8.39
C ASP A 122 1.91 -16.89 -8.58
N THR A 123 1.53 -15.68 -9.02
CA THR A 123 2.47 -14.60 -9.37
C THR A 123 2.42 -13.46 -8.37
N TYR A 124 3.59 -12.88 -8.08
CA TYR A 124 3.71 -11.69 -7.25
C TYR A 124 3.73 -10.43 -8.12
N TYR A 125 2.85 -9.47 -7.79
CA TYR A 125 2.74 -8.20 -8.49
C TYR A 125 3.21 -7.04 -7.62
N ILE A 126 3.97 -6.14 -8.22
CA ILE A 126 4.43 -4.91 -7.61
C ILE A 126 3.80 -3.73 -8.33
N ILE A 127 3.09 -2.90 -7.59
CA ILE A 127 2.48 -1.65 -8.07
C ILE A 127 3.15 -0.50 -7.36
N TRP A 128 3.55 0.55 -8.07
CA TRP A 128 4.22 1.70 -7.47
C TRP A 128 3.88 2.99 -8.21
N CYS A 129 4.25 4.13 -7.65
CA CYS A 129 4.17 5.41 -8.35
C CYS A 129 5.47 5.69 -9.11
N THR A 130 5.36 6.01 -10.40
CA THR A 130 6.48 6.33 -11.28
C THR A 130 6.21 7.58 -12.12
N ASP A 131 7.21 7.95 -12.92
CA ASP A 131 7.12 9.02 -13.90
C ASP A 131 6.61 8.49 -15.24
N PHE A 132 5.64 9.19 -15.81
CA PHE A 132 5.24 9.07 -17.20
C PHE A 132 4.71 10.43 -17.69
N TYR A 133 5.60 11.43 -17.81
CA TYR A 133 5.22 12.84 -18.03
C TYR A 133 4.28 13.40 -16.95
N GLY A 134 4.41 12.87 -15.74
CA GLY A 134 3.49 13.04 -14.63
C GLY A 134 3.43 11.79 -13.75
N ALA A 135 2.98 11.93 -12.50
CA ALA A 135 2.87 10.79 -11.60
C ALA A 135 1.84 9.78 -12.14
N ALA A 136 2.29 8.55 -12.38
CA ALA A 136 1.46 7.45 -12.88
C ALA A 136 1.73 6.16 -12.08
N LEU A 137 0.96 5.12 -12.36
CA LEU A 137 1.17 3.79 -11.77
C LEU A 137 2.12 2.98 -12.66
N GLY A 138 3.15 2.39 -12.06
CA GLY A 138 3.93 1.32 -12.65
C GLY A 138 3.45 -0.03 -12.14
N LEU A 139 3.58 -1.06 -12.98
CA LEU A 139 3.22 -2.44 -12.67
C LEU A 139 4.35 -3.37 -13.10
N ALA A 140 4.67 -4.36 -12.27
CA ALA A 140 5.64 -5.41 -12.59
C ALA A 140 5.21 -6.72 -11.94
N LYS A 141 5.73 -7.82 -12.45
CA LYS A 141 5.55 -9.16 -11.91
C LYS A 141 6.89 -9.84 -11.63
N THR A 142 6.86 -10.76 -10.68
CA THR A 142 7.96 -11.68 -10.37
C THR A 142 7.40 -12.98 -9.82
N ASP A 143 8.07 -14.09 -10.10
CA ASP A 143 7.75 -15.39 -9.52
C ASP A 143 8.85 -15.87 -8.56
N ASP A 144 10.01 -15.20 -8.53
CA ASP A 144 11.22 -15.63 -7.81
C ASP A 144 11.91 -14.52 -6.99
N PHE A 145 11.40 -13.29 -7.05
CA PHE A 145 12.00 -12.09 -6.45
C PHE A 145 13.45 -11.80 -6.85
N LYS A 146 13.90 -12.34 -7.99
CA LYS A 146 15.21 -12.08 -8.60
C LYS A 146 15.05 -11.38 -9.93
N THR A 147 14.09 -11.83 -10.74
CA THR A 147 13.75 -11.23 -12.02
C THR A 147 12.44 -10.47 -11.90
N PHE A 148 12.45 -9.20 -12.31
CA PHE A 148 11.30 -8.31 -12.22
C PHE A 148 10.91 -7.83 -13.61
N VAL A 149 9.84 -8.40 -14.15
CA VAL A 149 9.31 -8.05 -15.47
C VAL A 149 8.33 -6.90 -15.31
N ARG A 150 8.71 -5.70 -15.76
CA ARG A 150 7.85 -4.53 -15.79
C ARG A 150 6.86 -4.64 -16.95
N LEU A 151 5.59 -4.42 -16.64
CA LEU A 151 4.49 -4.38 -17.57
C LEU A 151 4.17 -2.93 -17.95
N GLU A 152 3.20 -2.77 -18.84
CA GLU A 152 2.65 -1.46 -19.19
C GLU A 152 2.13 -0.70 -17.97
N ASN A 153 2.28 0.62 -17.97
CA ASN A 153 1.71 1.46 -16.93
C ASN A 153 0.17 1.34 -16.99
N PRO A 154 -0.52 0.92 -15.90
CA PRO A 154 -1.96 0.63 -15.97
C PRO A 154 -2.87 1.80 -16.32
N MET A 155 -2.42 3.04 -16.04
CA MET A 155 -3.23 4.25 -16.13
C MET A 155 -2.39 5.41 -16.64
N LEU A 156 -3.03 6.34 -17.36
CA LEU A 156 -2.43 7.63 -17.69
C LEU A 156 -2.17 8.47 -16.42
N PRO A 157 -1.18 9.39 -16.46
CA PRO A 157 -1.05 10.40 -15.42
C PRO A 157 -2.28 11.34 -15.43
N PHE A 158 -2.68 11.90 -14.29
CA PHE A 158 -2.05 11.78 -12.98
C PHE A 158 -2.78 10.73 -12.12
N ASN A 159 -2.06 9.72 -11.65
CA ASN A 159 -2.62 8.67 -10.80
C ASN A 159 -1.58 8.12 -9.81
N ARG A 160 -2.01 7.80 -8.59
CA ARG A 160 -1.17 7.29 -7.50
C ARG A 160 -1.95 6.29 -6.64
N ASN A 161 -1.28 5.70 -5.65
CA ASN A 161 -1.90 4.80 -4.66
C ASN A 161 -2.58 3.57 -5.29
N GLY A 162 -1.93 3.01 -6.33
CA GLY A 162 -2.38 1.80 -7.01
C GLY A 162 -2.23 0.56 -6.12
N VAL A 163 -3.29 -0.24 -6.00
CA VAL A 163 -3.29 -1.47 -5.19
C VAL A 163 -4.14 -2.54 -5.88
N LEU A 164 -3.57 -3.71 -6.18
CA LEU A 164 -4.35 -4.84 -6.69
C LEU A 164 -5.07 -5.58 -5.55
N PHE A 165 -6.24 -6.12 -5.85
CA PHE A 165 -6.89 -7.13 -5.01
C PHE A 165 -6.12 -8.46 -5.09
N PRO A 166 -6.06 -9.27 -4.01
CA PRO A 166 -5.23 -10.47 -3.93
C PRO A 166 -5.75 -11.68 -4.72
N ARG A 167 -6.83 -11.52 -5.47
CA ARG A 167 -7.34 -12.49 -6.45
C ARG A 167 -8.16 -11.77 -7.52
N LYS A 168 -8.45 -12.48 -8.61
CA LYS A 168 -9.45 -12.02 -9.58
C LYS A 168 -10.84 -11.97 -8.93
N ILE A 169 -11.65 -11.03 -9.41
CA ILE A 169 -13.06 -10.87 -9.03
C ILE A 169 -13.85 -10.86 -10.34
N ASN A 170 -14.78 -11.81 -10.48
CA ASN A 170 -15.52 -12.04 -11.74
C ASN A 170 -14.55 -12.17 -12.94
N ASP A 171 -13.55 -13.03 -12.79
CA ASP A 171 -12.49 -13.33 -13.77
C ASP A 171 -11.59 -12.16 -14.21
N ASN A 172 -11.69 -10.99 -13.57
CA ASN A 172 -10.83 -9.83 -13.87
C ASN A 172 -9.88 -9.54 -12.71
N TYR A 173 -8.68 -9.07 -13.05
CA TYR A 173 -7.84 -8.35 -12.11
C TYR A 173 -8.54 -7.05 -11.74
N VAL A 174 -8.57 -6.73 -10.44
CA VAL A 174 -9.16 -5.49 -9.94
C VAL A 174 -8.07 -4.67 -9.26
N MET A 175 -7.98 -3.40 -9.62
CA MET A 175 -7.00 -2.47 -9.07
C MET A 175 -7.70 -1.23 -8.54
N LEU A 176 -7.40 -0.88 -7.28
CA LEU A 176 -7.68 0.43 -6.72
C LEU A 176 -6.70 1.45 -7.27
N SER A 177 -7.17 2.66 -7.54
CA SER A 177 -6.32 3.79 -7.94
C SER A 177 -6.87 5.09 -7.38
N ARG A 178 -6.10 6.16 -7.51
CA ARG A 178 -6.43 7.47 -6.95
C ARG A 178 -6.04 8.55 -7.96
N PRO A 179 -6.98 8.96 -8.84
CA PRO A 179 -6.81 10.12 -9.71
C PRO A 179 -6.25 11.30 -8.91
N SER A 180 -5.24 11.96 -9.47
CA SER A 180 -4.40 12.93 -8.76
C SER A 180 -4.08 14.13 -9.65
N ASP A 181 -3.14 14.97 -9.24
CA ASP A 181 -2.57 16.05 -10.05
C ASP A 181 -1.03 15.95 -10.14
N SER A 182 -0.41 16.95 -10.77
CA SER A 182 1.03 17.06 -10.99
C SER A 182 1.85 17.42 -9.74
N GLY A 183 1.21 17.67 -8.60
CA GLY A 183 1.89 18.17 -7.41
C GLY A 183 1.37 17.55 -6.12
N HIS A 184 1.22 18.40 -5.10
CA HIS A 184 0.65 18.02 -3.81
C HIS A 184 -0.87 18.07 -3.87
N THR A 185 -1.46 17.03 -4.46
CA THR A 185 -2.89 16.99 -4.80
C THR A 185 -3.79 17.40 -3.62
N PRO A 186 -4.65 18.42 -3.78
CA PRO A 186 -5.56 18.92 -2.74
C PRO A 186 -6.96 18.29 -2.81
N PHE A 187 -7.11 17.17 -3.52
CA PHE A 187 -8.32 16.36 -3.65
C PHE A 187 -7.91 14.88 -3.75
N GLY A 188 -8.85 13.95 -3.60
CA GLY A 188 -8.58 12.57 -3.98
C GLY A 188 -9.58 11.55 -3.46
N ASP A 189 -10.34 11.01 -4.40
CA ASP A 189 -11.24 9.87 -4.24
C ASP A 189 -10.57 8.55 -4.60
N ILE A 190 -11.05 7.45 -4.01
CA ILE A 190 -10.63 6.10 -4.39
C ILE A 190 -11.55 5.57 -5.48
N PHE A 191 -10.95 5.10 -6.56
CA PHE A 191 -11.61 4.41 -7.66
C PHE A 191 -11.09 2.98 -7.77
N LEU A 192 -11.84 2.11 -8.43
CA LEU A 192 -11.35 0.82 -8.90
C LEU A 192 -11.46 0.72 -10.42
N SER A 193 -10.69 -0.19 -11.01
CA SER A 193 -10.72 -0.55 -12.42
C SER A 193 -10.48 -2.04 -12.59
N GLU A 194 -11.03 -2.61 -13.66
CA GLU A 194 -10.92 -4.03 -13.99
C GLU A 194 -10.03 -4.22 -15.23
N SER A 195 -9.30 -5.33 -15.27
CA SER A 195 -8.57 -5.76 -16.46
C SER A 195 -8.60 -7.29 -16.59
N PRO A 196 -8.83 -7.84 -17.79
CA PRO A 196 -8.71 -9.27 -18.02
C PRO A 196 -7.25 -9.75 -18.13
N ASP A 197 -6.31 -8.85 -18.43
CA ASP A 197 -4.95 -9.20 -18.88
C ASP A 197 -3.82 -8.33 -18.29
N LEU A 198 -4.16 -7.44 -17.34
CA LEU A 198 -3.26 -6.44 -16.72
C LEU A 198 -2.76 -5.33 -17.64
N VAL A 199 -3.16 -5.32 -18.93
CA VAL A 199 -2.74 -4.33 -19.92
C VAL A 199 -3.89 -3.35 -20.18
N TYR A 200 -5.08 -3.86 -20.51
CA TYR A 200 -6.22 -3.01 -20.82
C TYR A 200 -7.12 -2.87 -19.60
N TRP A 201 -7.17 -1.64 -19.06
CA TRP A 201 -7.94 -1.31 -17.88
C TRP A 201 -9.20 -0.54 -18.23
N GLY A 202 -10.33 -0.94 -17.67
CA GLY A 202 -11.63 -0.34 -17.93
C GLY A 202 -12.61 -0.52 -16.78
N LYS A 203 -13.91 -0.33 -17.10
CA LYS A 203 -15.03 -0.46 -16.15
C LYS A 203 -14.81 0.28 -14.83
N HIS A 204 -14.26 1.49 -14.91
CA HIS A 204 -13.94 2.28 -13.73
C HIS A 204 -15.18 2.48 -12.84
N ARG A 205 -15.01 2.37 -11.53
CA ARG A 205 -16.07 2.64 -10.54
C ARG A 205 -15.51 3.50 -9.42
N HIS A 206 -16.30 4.48 -9.01
CA HIS A 206 -16.06 5.21 -7.77
C HIS A 206 -16.27 4.26 -6.60
N VAL A 207 -15.37 4.27 -5.62
CA VAL A 207 -15.49 3.46 -4.40
C VAL A 207 -15.95 4.35 -3.26
N MET A 208 -15.21 5.44 -2.99
CA MET A 208 -15.56 6.41 -1.97
C MET A 208 -14.80 7.72 -2.13
N SER A 209 -15.38 8.79 -1.58
CA SER A 209 -14.79 10.13 -1.57
C SER A 209 -14.13 10.50 -0.25
N GLU A 210 -13.27 11.52 -0.29
CA GLU A 210 -12.82 12.21 0.91
C GLU A 210 -14.00 12.76 1.75
N GLY A 211 -13.74 13.05 3.02
CA GLY A 211 -14.75 13.46 3.98
C GLY A 211 -15.43 12.27 4.68
N GLY A 212 -16.75 12.36 4.86
CA GLY A 212 -17.52 11.46 5.73
C GLY A 212 -17.76 12.09 7.09
N GLN A 213 -17.73 11.29 8.16
CA GLN A 213 -18.10 11.75 9.51
C GLN A 213 -16.95 12.39 10.31
N GLY A 214 -15.72 12.41 9.79
CA GLY A 214 -14.54 12.92 10.50
C GLY A 214 -13.64 13.78 9.63
N TRP A 215 -13.12 14.88 10.19
CA TRP A 215 -12.27 15.84 9.46
C TRP A 215 -10.89 15.30 9.09
N TRP A 216 -10.43 14.22 9.72
CA TRP A 216 -9.11 13.63 9.50
C TRP A 216 -8.86 13.18 8.05
N GLN A 217 -9.93 13.03 7.27
CA GLN A 217 -9.93 12.55 5.90
C GLN A 217 -10.59 13.54 4.94
N SER A 218 -10.61 14.85 5.27
CA SER A 218 -11.37 15.87 4.54
C SER A 218 -10.73 16.40 3.25
N VAL A 219 -9.42 16.21 3.05
CA VAL A 219 -8.71 16.74 1.87
C VAL A 219 -8.60 15.71 0.76
N LYS A 220 -8.21 14.47 1.12
CA LYS A 220 -8.08 13.35 0.19
C LYS A 220 -7.96 12.04 0.95
N ILE A 221 -8.23 10.95 0.25
CA ILE A 221 -8.03 9.58 0.71
C ILE A 221 -7.28 8.76 -0.35
N GLY A 222 -6.75 7.60 0.04
CA GLY A 222 -6.12 6.68 -0.91
C GLY A 222 -5.84 5.29 -0.34
N GLY A 223 -5.76 4.29 -1.22
CA GLY A 223 -5.48 2.90 -0.85
C GLY A 223 -4.15 2.74 -0.12
N GLY A 224 -4.15 1.92 0.93
CA GLY A 224 -2.96 1.56 1.71
C GLY A 224 -2.39 0.20 1.26
N PRO A 225 -2.44 -0.84 2.10
CA PRO A 225 -2.09 -2.21 1.74
C PRO A 225 -3.14 -2.86 0.84
N ALA A 226 -2.82 -4.04 0.30
CA ALA A 226 -3.77 -4.89 -0.41
C ALA A 226 -5.02 -5.17 0.46
N PRO A 227 -6.24 -5.10 -0.10
CA PRO A 227 -7.45 -5.48 0.63
C PRO A 227 -7.38 -6.92 1.12
N ILE A 228 -7.83 -7.15 2.35
CA ILE A 228 -7.86 -8.46 3.00
C ILE A 228 -9.25 -9.05 2.82
N GLU A 229 -9.34 -10.25 2.25
CA GLU A 229 -10.60 -10.95 2.09
C GLU A 229 -11.09 -11.50 3.44
N THR A 230 -12.35 -11.23 3.76
CA THR A 230 -13.00 -11.73 4.98
C THR A 230 -14.42 -12.20 4.66
N SER A 231 -15.04 -12.96 5.57
CA SER A 231 -16.45 -13.32 5.47
C SER A 231 -17.40 -12.11 5.46
N GLU A 232 -16.93 -10.93 5.91
CA GLU A 232 -17.70 -9.67 5.88
C GLU A 232 -17.46 -8.85 4.61
N GLY A 233 -16.54 -9.27 3.73
CA GLY A 233 -16.12 -8.54 2.53
C GLY A 233 -14.64 -8.17 2.57
N TRP A 234 -14.24 -7.18 1.76
CA TRP A 234 -12.85 -6.74 1.69
C TRP A 234 -12.53 -5.72 2.77
N LEU A 235 -11.77 -6.13 3.79
CA LEU A 235 -11.19 -5.20 4.75
C LEU A 235 -10.03 -4.44 4.08
N MET A 236 -10.22 -3.17 3.83
CA MET A 236 -9.21 -2.28 3.26
C MET A 236 -8.80 -1.22 4.29
N PHE A 237 -7.51 -1.15 4.57
CA PHE A 237 -6.93 0.02 5.22
C PHE A 237 -6.62 1.09 4.18
N TYR A 238 -6.97 2.33 4.49
CA TYR A 238 -6.73 3.47 3.62
C TYR A 238 -6.18 4.64 4.43
N HIS A 239 -5.40 5.50 3.78
CA HIS A 239 -5.01 6.76 4.39
C HIS A 239 -6.05 7.83 4.11
N GLY A 240 -6.21 8.74 5.05
CA GLY A 240 -6.99 9.96 4.92
C GLY A 240 -6.14 11.14 5.34
N VAL A 241 -6.38 12.28 4.69
CA VAL A 241 -5.60 13.49 4.88
C VAL A 241 -6.50 14.62 5.32
N THR A 242 -6.05 15.36 6.33
CA THR A 242 -6.61 16.66 6.67
C THR A 242 -5.59 17.77 6.49
N GLY A 243 -6.08 18.95 6.15
CA GLY A 243 -5.28 20.15 5.98
C GLY A 243 -5.30 21.00 7.25
N THR A 244 -4.12 21.32 7.77
CA THR A 244 -3.93 22.30 8.83
C THR A 244 -3.29 23.57 8.26
N CYS A 245 -3.21 24.64 9.04
CA CYS A 245 -2.44 25.84 8.65
C CYS A 245 -0.96 25.56 8.38
N ASN A 246 -0.41 24.44 8.88
CA ASN A 246 1.00 24.06 8.74
C ASN A 246 1.21 22.86 7.78
N GLY A 247 0.20 22.49 7.01
CA GLY A 247 0.28 21.40 6.03
C GLY A 247 -0.58 20.18 6.38
N PHE A 248 -0.23 19.05 5.79
CA PHE A 248 -1.05 17.84 5.81
C PHE A 248 -0.75 16.92 6.99
N VAL A 249 -1.81 16.36 7.57
CA VAL A 249 -1.75 15.26 8.54
C VAL A 249 -2.36 14.04 7.89
N TYR A 250 -1.58 12.96 7.80
CA TYR A 250 -1.99 11.67 7.25
C TYR A 250 -2.34 10.72 8.39
N SER A 251 -3.57 10.22 8.42
CA SER A 251 -4.02 9.19 9.36
C SER A 251 -4.52 7.96 8.60
N MET A 252 -4.63 6.83 9.27
CA MET A 252 -5.12 5.56 8.70
C MET A 252 -6.53 5.27 9.20
N GLY A 253 -7.41 4.84 8.31
CA GLY A 253 -8.73 4.28 8.64
C GLY A 253 -8.93 2.90 8.04
N ALA A 254 -10.11 2.34 8.27
CA ALA A 254 -10.54 1.06 7.73
C ALA A 254 -11.93 1.14 7.11
N VAL A 255 -12.15 0.37 6.05
CA VAL A 255 -13.41 0.23 5.34
C VAL A 255 -13.61 -1.24 4.97
N ILE A 256 -14.85 -1.70 4.95
CA ILE A 256 -15.25 -3.01 4.43
C ILE A 256 -16.01 -2.77 3.14
N LEU A 257 -15.51 -3.32 2.04
CA LEU A 257 -16.13 -3.28 0.72
C LEU A 257 -16.88 -4.59 0.45
N ASP A 258 -17.90 -4.53 -0.39
CA ASP A 258 -18.63 -5.71 -0.83
C ASP A 258 -17.72 -6.71 -1.58
N LEU A 259 -17.92 -8.01 -1.35
CA LEU A 259 -17.01 -9.05 -1.82
C LEU A 259 -17.05 -9.20 -3.35
N ASP A 260 -18.24 -9.10 -3.93
CA ASP A 260 -18.51 -9.35 -5.35
C ASP A 260 -18.49 -8.05 -6.17
N GLU A 261 -18.83 -6.92 -5.54
CA GLU A 261 -18.77 -5.60 -6.15
C GLU A 261 -18.00 -4.60 -5.25
N PRO A 262 -16.65 -4.64 -5.23
CA PRO A 262 -15.83 -3.87 -4.28
C PRO A 262 -15.93 -2.34 -4.39
N SER A 263 -16.67 -1.82 -5.37
CA SER A 263 -17.02 -0.39 -5.42
C SER A 263 -18.07 0.00 -4.39
N LYS A 264 -18.81 -0.97 -3.83
CA LYS A 264 -19.81 -0.75 -2.81
C LYS A 264 -19.18 -0.80 -1.42
N VAL A 265 -19.19 0.33 -0.73
CA VAL A 265 -18.79 0.42 0.69
C VAL A 265 -19.92 -0.15 1.57
N LYS A 266 -19.63 -1.23 2.30
CA LYS A 266 -20.54 -1.79 3.30
C LYS A 266 -20.44 -1.04 4.62
N TYR A 267 -19.21 -0.82 5.08
CA TYR A 267 -18.93 -0.16 6.35
C TYR A 267 -17.68 0.71 6.22
N ARG A 268 -17.67 1.92 6.80
CA ARG A 268 -16.51 2.80 6.83
C ARG A 268 -16.37 3.37 8.24
N SER A 269 -15.19 3.21 8.83
CA SER A 269 -14.93 3.80 10.15
C SER A 269 -15.02 5.33 10.07
N SER A 270 -15.76 5.94 11.01
CA SER A 270 -15.80 7.39 11.18
C SER A 270 -14.49 7.93 11.72
N ASN A 271 -13.82 7.14 12.57
CA ASN A 271 -12.58 7.49 13.26
C ASN A 271 -11.38 6.91 12.50
N PHE A 272 -10.24 7.59 12.57
CA PHE A 272 -8.97 6.94 12.23
C PHE A 272 -8.68 5.82 13.23
N VAL A 273 -7.99 4.77 12.77
CA VAL A 273 -7.47 3.69 13.62
C VAL A 273 -6.02 3.94 14.04
N LEU A 274 -5.31 4.85 13.34
CA LEU A 274 -3.97 5.30 13.72
C LEU A 274 -3.72 6.71 13.17
N THR A 275 -3.08 7.58 13.93
CA THR A 275 -2.71 8.95 13.51
C THR A 275 -1.30 9.31 14.01
N PRO A 276 -0.59 10.31 13.49
CA PRO A 276 0.70 10.70 14.04
C PRO A 276 0.57 11.19 15.49
N GLU A 277 1.23 10.51 16.44
CA GLU A 277 1.21 10.85 17.88
C GLU A 277 2.61 10.85 18.49
N LYS A 278 3.54 9.98 18.01
CA LYS A 278 4.89 9.93 18.58
C LYS A 278 5.79 10.99 17.95
N TRP A 279 6.30 11.89 18.78
CA TRP A 279 7.11 13.03 18.36
C TRP A 279 8.41 12.62 17.66
N SER A 280 9.08 11.58 18.16
CA SER A 280 10.42 11.16 17.73
C SER A 280 10.49 10.57 16.32
N PHE A 281 9.40 10.01 15.79
CA PHE A 281 9.41 9.37 14.46
C PHE A 281 8.17 9.61 13.60
N GLN A 282 7.07 10.16 14.16
CA GLN A 282 5.88 10.48 13.37
C GLN A 282 5.72 11.98 13.08
N HIS A 283 6.26 12.86 13.93
CA HIS A 283 6.15 14.31 13.73
C HIS A 283 7.40 14.94 13.11
N THR A 284 8.58 14.36 13.33
CA THR A 284 9.88 15.03 13.06
C THR A 284 10.62 14.52 11.82
N GLY A 285 9.91 13.88 10.86
CA GLY A 285 10.45 13.67 9.51
C GLY A 285 10.17 12.34 8.83
N GLY A 286 9.21 11.54 9.33
CA GLY A 286 8.53 10.52 8.53
C GLY A 286 7.36 11.16 7.81
N ARG A 287 7.49 11.44 6.51
CA ARG A 287 6.31 11.72 5.69
C ARG A 287 5.69 10.36 5.36
N TYR A 288 4.62 10.01 6.06
CA TYR A 288 3.78 8.85 5.76
C TYR A 288 3.13 9.00 4.38
#